data_AF-A0A963FT24-F1
#
_entry.id   AF-A0A963FT24-F1
#
_cell.length_a   1.000
_cell.length_b   1.000
_cell.length_c   1.000
_cell.angle_alpha   90.00
_cell.angle_beta   90.00
_cell.angle_gamma   90.00
#
_symmetry.space_group_name_H-M   'P 1'
#
loop_
_entity.id
_entity.type
_entity.pdbx_description
1 polymer ?
#
loop_
_entity_poly.entity_id
_entity_poly.type
_entity_poly.pdbx_seq_one_letter_code
_entity_poly.pdbx_strand_id
1 'polypeptide(L)'
;MSNPGFRLPDRPLREDGEMRRAGLEIEFNGLKIETAAEVLAEALDATLERRTAVDFRLSSEALGTFRLELDWAYLKARAEAASIGEESPEWVDLLKRMSADIVPLELVCPPIALDRLDALEPAVDALRRAGGRGTGDSFLAAFGVHINPELPSLEAGDIERYIRSFALLQWWLVDRRGVDLARRLSPYVDLYPEAYVLGLARAGGQPDLARLIDTYLAHNATRNRALDMLPLFKELDAPRLEGRIDDDELVNARPTFHYRLPDCRLEESGWSLATAWQSWLLIEDLAMAHALLNALSAEFAARHRPVLGVSRSDWTHHVDRCLTDHGLA
;
A
#
# COMPACT_ATOMS: atom_id res chain seq x y z
N MET A 1 9.22 -17.11 -14.70
CA MET A 1 8.95 -15.96 -15.60
C MET A 1 10.01 -14.91 -15.31
N SER A 2 10.48 -14.15 -16.31
CA SER A 2 11.49 -13.10 -16.10
C SER A 2 10.95 -11.97 -15.23
N ASN A 3 11.76 -11.43 -14.29
CA ASN A 3 11.42 -10.24 -13.51
C ASN A 3 11.06 -9.11 -14.48
N PRO A 4 9.85 -8.55 -14.44
CA PRO A 4 9.41 -7.60 -15.45
C PRO A 4 10.01 -6.19 -15.26
N GLY A 5 10.78 -5.97 -14.19
CA GLY A 5 11.49 -4.72 -13.91
C GLY A 5 10.56 -3.59 -13.45
N PHE A 6 11.15 -2.58 -12.80
CA PHE A 6 10.43 -1.37 -12.39
C PHE A 6 10.29 -0.43 -13.58
N ARG A 7 9.07 -0.34 -14.13
CA ARG A 7 8.74 0.67 -15.15
C ARG A 7 8.48 2.02 -14.48
N LEU A 8 8.89 3.11 -15.10
CA LEU A 8 8.50 4.46 -14.67
C LEU A 8 7.05 4.77 -15.08
N PRO A 9 6.28 5.54 -14.28
CA PRO A 9 4.99 6.06 -14.70
C PRO A 9 5.18 7.17 -15.74
N ASP A 10 4.10 7.52 -16.45
CA ASP A 10 4.10 8.61 -17.45
C ASP A 10 4.54 9.97 -16.88
N ARG A 11 4.29 10.21 -15.58
CA ARG A 11 4.75 11.39 -14.84
C ARG A 11 5.72 10.99 -13.73
N PRO A 12 7.01 10.74 -14.06
CA PRO A 12 7.99 10.30 -13.07
C PRO A 12 8.54 11.46 -12.23
N LEU A 13 8.30 12.71 -12.63
CA LEU A 13 8.80 13.90 -11.96
C LEU A 13 7.69 14.59 -11.16
N ARG A 14 8.08 15.29 -10.09
CA ARG A 14 7.22 16.27 -9.39
C ARG A 14 7.19 17.59 -10.17
N GLU A 15 6.37 18.54 -9.72
CA GLU A 15 6.24 19.87 -10.33
C GLU A 15 7.54 20.68 -10.33
N ASP A 16 8.42 20.44 -9.36
CA ASP A 16 9.75 21.06 -9.26
C ASP A 16 10.78 20.46 -10.25
N GLY A 17 10.41 19.43 -11.00
CA GLY A 17 11.27 18.73 -11.95
C GLY A 17 12.17 17.67 -11.33
N GLU A 18 12.10 17.44 -10.01
CA GLU A 18 12.84 16.35 -9.38
C GLU A 18 12.14 15.00 -9.58
N MET A 19 12.94 13.93 -9.60
CA MET A 19 12.44 12.56 -9.65
C MET A 19 11.58 12.29 -8.42
N ARG A 20 10.35 11.82 -8.63
CA ARG A 20 9.47 11.34 -7.57
C ARG A 20 10.15 10.21 -6.81
N ARG A 21 9.72 10.01 -5.58
CA ARG A 21 10.12 8.89 -4.75
C ARG A 21 8.94 7.98 -4.42
N ALA A 22 9.23 6.74 -4.03
CA ALA A 22 8.25 5.86 -3.41
C ALA A 22 8.86 5.21 -2.17
N GLY A 23 8.12 5.25 -1.06
CA GLY A 23 8.37 4.35 0.06
C GLY A 23 7.73 2.99 -0.24
N LEU A 24 8.40 1.90 0.13
CA LEU A 24 7.82 0.56 0.08
C LEU A 24 7.87 -0.06 1.48
N GLU A 25 6.83 -0.79 1.84
CA GLU A 25 6.77 -1.57 3.07
C GLU A 25 6.50 -3.02 2.69
N ILE A 26 7.20 -3.97 3.32
CA ILE A 26 7.07 -5.40 3.04
C ILE A 26 6.76 -6.11 4.34
N GLU A 27 5.57 -6.71 4.41
CA GLU A 27 5.18 -7.56 5.52
C GLU A 27 5.52 -9.02 5.21
N PHE A 28 6.07 -9.74 6.18
CA PHE A 28 6.48 -11.14 6.03
C PHE A 28 6.62 -11.87 7.37
N ASN A 29 6.74 -13.19 7.34
CA ASN A 29 7.07 -14.01 8.52
C ASN A 29 8.14 -15.07 8.16
N GLY A 30 8.30 -16.07 9.03
CA GLY A 30 9.21 -17.21 8.81
C GLY A 30 10.63 -16.96 9.30
N LEU A 31 10.94 -15.73 9.74
CA LEU A 31 12.25 -15.32 10.24
C LEU A 31 12.14 -14.74 11.64
N LYS A 32 13.18 -14.94 12.44
CA LYS A 32 13.40 -14.12 13.64
C LYS A 32 13.88 -12.74 13.20
N ILE A 33 13.48 -11.70 13.92
CA ILE A 33 13.84 -10.31 13.59
C ILE A 33 15.36 -10.11 13.51
N GLU A 34 16.14 -10.77 14.37
CA GLU A 34 17.60 -10.69 14.34
C GLU A 34 18.18 -11.28 13.04
N THR A 35 17.68 -12.44 12.63
CA THR A 35 18.12 -13.08 11.38
C THR A 35 17.74 -12.24 10.17
N ALA A 36 16.52 -11.70 10.14
CA ALA A 36 16.08 -10.79 9.08
C ALA A 36 16.95 -9.51 9.04
N ALA A 37 17.26 -8.93 10.21
CA ALA A 37 18.10 -7.75 10.31
C ALA A 37 19.53 -7.98 9.76
N GLU A 38 20.15 -9.12 10.09
CA GLU A 38 21.50 -9.47 9.63
C GLU A 38 21.55 -9.65 8.11
N VAL A 39 20.63 -10.43 7.53
CA VAL A 39 20.63 -10.68 6.08
C VAL A 39 20.28 -9.42 5.28
N LEU A 40 19.42 -8.55 5.82
CA LEU A 40 19.10 -7.27 5.22
C LEU A 40 20.27 -6.30 5.28
N ALA A 41 21.00 -6.25 6.41
CA ALA A 41 22.18 -5.40 6.55
C ALA A 41 23.25 -5.74 5.51
N GLU A 42 23.52 -7.03 5.32
CA GLU A 42 24.45 -7.51 4.28
C GLU A 42 23.94 -7.18 2.87
N ALA A 43 22.66 -7.45 2.58
CA ALA A 43 22.09 -7.25 1.25
C ALA A 43 22.00 -5.77 0.82
N LEU A 44 21.87 -4.86 1.78
CA LEU A 44 21.70 -3.42 1.55
C LEU A 44 22.99 -2.61 1.76
N ASP A 45 24.11 -3.28 2.06
CA ASP A 45 25.36 -2.64 2.48
C ASP A 45 25.11 -1.60 3.58
N ALA A 46 24.38 -2.02 4.61
CA ALA A 46 23.83 -1.15 5.64
C ALA A 46 24.42 -1.44 7.01
N THR A 47 24.62 -0.39 7.79
CA THR A 47 25.00 -0.53 9.20
C THR A 47 23.77 -0.89 10.03
N LEU A 48 23.86 -1.97 10.79
CA LEU A 48 22.79 -2.45 11.65
C LEU A 48 22.84 -1.81 13.05
N GLU A 49 21.73 -1.23 13.48
CA GLU A 49 21.52 -0.73 14.84
C GLU A 49 20.26 -1.33 15.45
N ARG A 50 20.41 -2.04 16.57
CA ARG A 50 19.28 -2.52 17.35
C ARG A 50 18.77 -1.41 18.27
N ARG A 51 17.53 -0.94 18.06
CA ARG A 51 16.89 0.08 18.91
C ARG A 51 16.21 -0.53 20.11
N THR A 52 15.41 -1.58 19.89
CA THR A 52 14.71 -2.32 20.95
C THR A 52 14.78 -3.84 20.69
N ALA A 53 13.95 -4.63 21.36
CA ALA A 53 13.78 -6.04 20.99
C ALA A 53 12.90 -6.24 19.75
N VAL A 54 12.19 -5.20 19.32
CA VAL A 54 11.18 -5.25 18.26
C VAL A 54 11.38 -4.25 17.14
N ASP A 55 12.42 -3.43 17.21
CA ASP A 55 12.75 -2.36 16.26
C ASP A 55 14.26 -2.36 16.00
N PHE A 56 14.62 -2.49 14.72
CA PHE A 56 15.97 -2.44 14.19
C PHE A 56 16.04 -1.39 13.08
N ARG A 57 17.14 -0.65 13.03
CA ARG A 57 17.45 0.30 11.95
C ARG A 57 18.61 -0.20 11.12
N LEU A 58 18.47 -0.12 9.80
CA LEU A 58 19.53 -0.43 8.85
C LEU A 58 19.85 0.84 8.06
N SER A 59 21.07 1.37 8.20
CA SER A 59 21.46 2.62 7.55
C SER A 59 22.39 2.34 6.37
N SER A 60 21.87 2.51 5.15
CA SER A 60 22.62 2.44 3.90
C SER A 60 23.00 3.85 3.46
N GLU A 61 24.27 4.09 3.14
CA GLU A 61 24.70 5.40 2.62
C GLU A 61 24.04 5.72 1.27
N ALA A 62 23.76 4.69 0.46
CA ALA A 62 23.22 4.86 -0.89
C ALA A 62 21.68 5.02 -0.92
N LEU A 63 20.98 4.35 -0.01
CA LEU A 63 19.51 4.23 -0.05
C LEU A 63 18.80 4.92 1.11
N GLY A 64 19.49 5.24 2.20
CA GLY A 64 18.92 5.83 3.40
C GLY A 64 18.67 4.79 4.50
N THR A 65 17.77 5.12 5.43
CA THR A 65 17.52 4.30 6.63
C THR A 65 16.25 3.47 6.48
N PHE A 66 16.42 2.15 6.56
CA PHE A 66 15.34 1.17 6.66
C PHE A 66 15.00 0.93 8.12
N ARG A 67 13.75 0.57 8.39
CA ARG A 67 13.29 0.08 9.69
C ARG A 67 12.76 -1.32 9.53
N LEU A 68 13.20 -2.23 10.39
CA LEU A 68 12.65 -3.56 10.51
C LEU A 68 11.98 -3.66 11.87
N GLU A 69 10.67 -3.88 11.86
CA GLU A 69 9.87 -3.94 13.08
C GLU A 69 8.91 -5.13 13.11
N LEU A 70 8.37 -5.41 14.29
CA LEU A 70 7.23 -6.30 14.46
C LEU A 70 5.95 -5.54 14.15
N ASP A 71 5.01 -6.17 13.44
CA ASP A 71 3.74 -5.53 13.10
C ASP A 71 3.02 -5.00 14.36
N TRP A 72 2.70 -3.70 14.34
CA TRP A 72 2.18 -3.01 15.52
C TRP A 72 0.79 -3.48 15.92
N ALA A 73 -0.07 -3.80 14.94
CA ALA A 73 -1.42 -4.30 15.22
C ALA A 73 -1.37 -5.66 15.92
N TYR A 74 -0.49 -6.53 15.44
CA TYR A 74 -0.21 -7.83 16.05
C TYR A 74 0.34 -7.67 17.47
N LEU A 75 1.31 -6.76 17.66
CA LEU A 75 1.86 -6.45 18.98
C LEU A 75 0.74 -5.99 19.92
N LYS A 76 -0.08 -5.02 19.53
CA LYS A 76 -1.18 -4.48 20.35
C LYS A 76 -2.16 -5.58 20.77
N ALA A 77 -2.60 -6.42 19.84
CA ALA A 77 -3.52 -7.54 20.14
C ALA A 77 -2.91 -8.55 21.13
N ARG A 78 -1.60 -8.82 21.04
CA ARG A 78 -0.88 -9.69 21.98
C ARG A 78 -0.66 -9.04 23.33
N ALA A 79 -0.36 -7.73 23.36
CA ALA A 79 -0.17 -6.94 24.57
C ALA A 79 -1.44 -6.98 25.42
N GLU A 80 -2.59 -6.71 24.79
CA GLU A 80 -3.91 -6.73 25.43
C GLU A 80 -4.24 -8.12 25.98
N ALA A 81 -4.00 -9.18 25.20
CA ALA A 81 -4.24 -10.55 25.63
C ALA A 81 -3.33 -11.00 26.78
N ALA A 82 -2.13 -10.43 26.90
CA ALA A 82 -1.13 -10.77 27.92
C ALA A 82 -1.07 -9.76 29.08
N SER A 83 -1.86 -8.68 29.05
CA SER A 83 -1.83 -7.56 30.00
C SER A 83 -0.44 -6.90 30.13
N ILE A 84 0.32 -6.82 29.03
CA ILE A 84 1.68 -6.25 29.00
C ILE A 84 1.60 -4.79 28.56
N GLY A 85 2.22 -3.88 29.32
CA GLY A 85 2.34 -2.46 28.94
C GLY A 85 3.39 -2.24 27.82
N GLU A 86 3.22 -1.20 27.01
CA GLU A 86 4.05 -0.93 25.81
C GLU A 86 5.57 -0.84 26.11
N GLU A 87 5.97 -0.32 27.28
CA GLU A 87 7.38 -0.22 27.70
C GLU A 87 7.87 -1.38 28.59
N SER A 88 7.08 -2.44 28.75
CA SER A 88 7.42 -3.53 29.68
C SER A 88 8.59 -4.39 29.15
N PRO A 89 9.61 -4.70 29.98
CA PRO A 89 10.67 -5.65 29.60
C PRO A 89 10.16 -7.08 29.35
N GLU A 90 8.92 -7.40 29.72
CA GLU A 90 8.27 -8.70 29.48
C GLU A 90 8.09 -9.04 28.00
N TRP A 91 8.15 -8.03 27.10
CA TRP A 91 8.14 -8.23 25.65
C TRP A 91 9.20 -9.21 25.17
N VAL A 92 10.40 -9.13 25.74
CA VAL A 92 11.52 -9.99 25.36
C VAL A 92 11.19 -11.47 25.62
N ASP A 93 10.55 -11.78 26.73
CA ASP A 93 10.22 -13.15 27.11
C ASP A 93 8.98 -13.67 26.38
N LEU A 94 8.03 -12.79 26.03
CA LEU A 94 6.91 -13.14 25.14
C LEU A 94 7.42 -13.52 23.74
N LEU A 95 8.30 -12.70 23.16
CA LEU A 95 8.85 -12.93 21.82
C LEU A 95 9.67 -14.22 21.75
N LYS A 96 10.46 -14.53 22.77
CA LYS A 96 11.19 -15.81 22.86
C LYS A 96 10.29 -17.03 22.82
N ARG A 97 9.03 -16.91 23.27
CA ARG A 97 8.05 -18.01 23.28
C ARG A 97 7.29 -18.12 21.96
N MET A 98 7.37 -17.13 21.10
CA MET A 98 6.65 -17.10 19.82
C MET A 98 7.47 -17.77 18.72
N SER A 99 6.80 -18.58 17.88
CA SER A 99 7.42 -19.17 16.69
C SER A 99 7.56 -18.12 15.60
N ALA A 100 8.71 -18.07 14.92
CA ALA A 100 8.96 -17.21 13.76
C ALA A 100 7.93 -17.41 12.63
N ASP A 101 7.32 -18.59 12.52
CA ASP A 101 6.23 -18.85 11.57
C ASP A 101 4.95 -18.06 11.87
N ILE A 102 4.81 -17.52 13.08
CA ILE A 102 3.59 -16.83 13.56
C ILE A 102 3.86 -15.34 13.77
N VAL A 103 5.13 -14.92 13.76
CA VAL A 103 5.54 -13.56 14.09
C VAL A 103 5.63 -12.72 12.81
N PRO A 104 4.75 -11.73 12.61
CA PRO A 104 4.81 -10.83 11.47
C PRO A 104 5.90 -9.77 11.65
N LEU A 105 6.77 -9.64 10.65
CA LEU A 105 7.78 -8.60 10.52
C LEU A 105 7.39 -7.65 9.39
N GLU A 106 7.72 -6.38 9.55
CA GLU A 106 7.57 -5.35 8.53
C GLU A 106 8.92 -4.69 8.25
N LEU A 107 9.33 -4.67 6.99
CA LEU A 107 10.45 -3.87 6.50
C LEU A 107 9.91 -2.58 5.88
N VAL A 108 10.12 -1.45 6.54
CA VAL A 108 9.81 -0.10 6.05
C VAL A 108 11.03 0.48 5.34
N CYS A 109 10.93 0.69 4.03
CA CYS A 109 11.98 1.29 3.23
C CYS A 109 11.95 2.83 3.32
N PRO A 110 13.11 3.51 3.24
CA PRO A 110 13.15 4.95 3.02
C PRO A 110 12.55 5.30 1.64
N PRO A 111 12.16 6.55 1.39
CA PRO A 111 11.70 6.98 0.06
C PRO A 111 12.79 6.86 -1.00
N ILE A 112 12.65 5.89 -1.91
CA ILE A 112 13.60 5.61 -2.99
C ILE A 112 13.14 6.32 -4.27
N ALA A 113 14.06 6.92 -5.02
CA ALA A 113 13.76 7.52 -6.32
C ALA A 113 13.17 6.46 -7.28
N LEU A 114 12.16 6.83 -8.08
CA LEU A 114 11.44 5.86 -8.92
C LEU A 114 12.33 5.10 -9.90
N ASP A 115 13.40 5.74 -10.38
CA ASP A 115 14.41 5.17 -11.29
C ASP A 115 15.47 4.29 -10.58
N ARG A 116 15.33 4.10 -9.27
CA ARG A 116 16.26 3.33 -8.41
C ARG A 116 15.56 2.25 -7.57
N LEU A 117 14.29 1.97 -7.83
CA LEU A 117 13.50 0.98 -7.07
C LEU A 117 14.06 -0.45 -7.18
N ASP A 118 14.78 -0.75 -8.27
CA ASP A 118 15.48 -2.02 -8.47
C ASP A 118 16.55 -2.31 -7.40
N ALA A 119 17.07 -1.27 -6.74
CA ALA A 119 18.00 -1.41 -5.63
C ALA A 119 17.41 -2.12 -4.39
N LEU A 120 16.09 -2.33 -4.34
CA LEU A 120 15.42 -3.07 -3.27
C LEU A 120 15.36 -4.59 -3.52
N GLU A 121 15.57 -5.06 -4.75
CA GLU A 121 15.50 -6.49 -5.09
C GLU A 121 16.54 -7.35 -4.33
N PRO A 122 17.78 -6.91 -4.07
CA PRO A 122 18.73 -7.67 -3.25
C PRO A 122 18.20 -7.99 -1.84
N ALA A 123 17.46 -7.07 -1.21
CA ALA A 123 16.84 -7.28 0.10
C ALA A 123 15.74 -8.34 0.04
N VAL A 124 14.88 -8.26 -0.98
CA VAL A 124 13.82 -9.26 -1.24
C VAL A 124 14.42 -10.65 -1.43
N ASP A 125 15.48 -10.75 -2.24
CA ASP A 125 16.18 -11.99 -2.51
C ASP A 125 16.86 -12.57 -1.26
N ALA A 126 17.43 -11.71 -0.41
CA ALA A 126 18.04 -12.11 0.85
C ALA A 126 17.00 -12.65 1.84
N LEU A 127 15.87 -11.96 2.01
CA LEU A 127 14.75 -12.43 2.84
C LEU A 127 14.22 -13.78 2.35
N ARG A 128 14.01 -13.93 1.03
CA ARG A 128 13.58 -15.20 0.43
C ARG A 128 14.58 -16.33 0.73
N ARG A 129 15.87 -16.11 0.49
CA ARG A 129 16.91 -17.13 0.75
C ARG A 129 17.01 -17.52 2.22
N ALA A 130 16.74 -16.59 3.12
CA ALA A 130 16.74 -16.85 4.56
C ALA A 130 15.51 -17.69 5.00
N GLY A 131 14.48 -17.79 4.16
CA GLY A 131 13.24 -18.52 4.47
C GLY A 131 12.05 -17.62 4.82
N GLY A 132 12.10 -16.33 4.47
CA GLY A 132 10.98 -15.41 4.60
C GLY A 132 9.79 -15.86 3.74
N ARG A 133 8.58 -15.73 4.29
CA ARG A 133 7.32 -16.12 3.64
C ARG A 133 6.31 -14.97 3.70
N GLY A 134 5.43 -14.90 2.71
CA GLY A 134 4.35 -13.94 2.56
C GLY A 134 2.96 -14.56 2.73
N THR A 135 1.98 -14.07 1.97
CA THR A 135 0.54 -14.38 2.09
C THR A 135 0.20 -15.85 1.82
N GLY A 136 1.02 -16.61 1.10
CA GLY A 136 0.65 -17.93 0.54
C GLY A 136 0.42 -19.06 1.56
N ASP A 137 0.92 -18.94 2.78
CA ASP A 137 1.06 -20.08 3.70
C ASP A 137 0.15 -20.05 4.96
N SER A 138 -0.69 -19.04 5.20
CA SER A 138 -1.59 -19.03 6.37
C SER A 138 -2.82 -18.12 6.25
N PHE A 139 -3.96 -18.62 6.69
CA PHE A 139 -5.22 -17.86 6.86
C PHE A 139 -5.07 -16.67 7.85
N LEU A 140 -4.03 -16.68 8.70
CA LEU A 140 -3.69 -15.60 9.63
C LEU A 140 -2.73 -14.54 9.01
N ALA A 141 -2.17 -14.80 7.82
CA ALA A 141 -1.10 -14.03 7.21
C ALA A 141 -1.63 -13.15 6.07
N ALA A 142 -2.26 -12.02 6.43
CA ALA A 142 -2.73 -11.04 5.46
C ALA A 142 -1.61 -10.13 4.91
N PHE A 143 -0.40 -10.66 4.71
CA PHE A 143 0.80 -9.88 4.44
C PHE A 143 0.76 -9.14 3.11
N GLY A 144 1.03 -7.85 3.16
CA GLY A 144 1.01 -6.96 2.02
C GLY A 144 2.37 -6.39 1.62
N VAL A 145 2.37 -5.78 0.44
CA VAL A 145 3.33 -4.73 0.11
C VAL A 145 2.56 -3.41 0.14
N HIS A 146 3.05 -2.44 0.90
CA HIS A 146 2.55 -1.08 0.83
C HIS A 146 3.44 -0.27 -0.10
N ILE A 147 2.82 0.52 -0.96
CA ILE A 147 3.49 1.38 -1.93
C ILE A 147 3.04 2.80 -1.62
N ASN A 148 4.01 3.64 -1.31
CA ASN A 148 3.83 5.04 -0.93
C ASN A 148 4.46 5.98 -1.97
N PRO A 149 3.96 6.05 -3.21
CA PRO A 149 4.51 6.91 -4.23
C PRO A 149 4.15 8.37 -3.96
N GLU A 150 5.14 9.26 -4.06
CA GLU A 150 4.94 10.70 -4.11
C GLU A 150 4.00 11.06 -5.25
N LEU A 151 3.20 12.11 -5.08
CA LEU A 151 2.34 12.62 -6.14
C LEU A 151 3.16 13.44 -7.16
N PRO A 152 2.79 13.43 -8.45
CA PRO A 152 3.41 14.31 -9.43
C PRO A 152 2.96 15.78 -9.30
N SER A 153 1.84 16.04 -8.62
CA SER A 153 1.29 17.36 -8.31
C SER A 153 0.34 17.26 -7.12
N LEU A 154 0.28 18.31 -6.29
CA LEU A 154 -0.64 18.41 -5.15
C LEU A 154 -1.94 19.16 -5.49
N GLU A 155 -2.15 19.48 -6.77
CA GLU A 155 -3.39 20.08 -7.25
C GLU A 155 -4.57 19.12 -7.04
N ALA A 156 -5.70 19.65 -6.54
CA ALA A 156 -6.88 18.85 -6.23
C ALA A 156 -7.38 18.04 -7.44
N GLY A 157 -7.25 18.61 -8.64
CA GLY A 157 -7.60 17.95 -9.90
C GLY A 157 -6.77 16.71 -10.17
N ASP A 158 -5.48 16.73 -9.83
CA ASP A 158 -4.59 15.59 -10.01
C ASP A 158 -4.90 14.54 -8.96
N ILE A 159 -5.00 14.93 -7.69
CA ILE A 159 -5.33 14.02 -6.58
C ILE A 159 -6.64 13.26 -6.86
N GLU A 160 -7.71 13.95 -7.26
CA GLU A 160 -9.00 13.33 -7.55
C GLU A 160 -8.88 12.31 -8.70
N ARG A 161 -8.10 12.59 -9.76
CA ARG A 161 -7.95 11.65 -10.88
C ARG A 161 -7.33 10.33 -10.45
N TYR A 162 -6.32 10.36 -9.58
CA TYR A 162 -5.71 9.14 -9.04
C TYR A 162 -6.67 8.37 -8.13
N ILE A 163 -7.37 9.06 -7.22
CA ILE A 163 -8.39 8.44 -6.36
C ILE A 163 -9.48 7.79 -7.22
N ARG A 164 -9.98 8.49 -8.25
CA ARG A 164 -11.03 8.01 -9.16
C ARG A 164 -10.55 6.84 -10.01
N SER A 165 -9.30 6.88 -10.48
CA SER A 165 -8.66 5.77 -11.19
C SER A 165 -8.65 4.50 -10.33
N PHE A 166 -8.14 4.57 -9.10
CA PHE A 166 -8.20 3.45 -8.17
C PHE A 166 -9.64 3.01 -7.89
N ALA A 167 -10.56 3.95 -7.63
CA ALA A 167 -11.95 3.66 -7.30
C ALA A 167 -12.67 2.84 -8.38
N LEU A 168 -12.37 3.10 -9.66
CA LEU A 168 -12.94 2.34 -10.79
C LEU A 168 -12.24 1.00 -11.01
N LEU A 169 -10.95 0.90 -10.69
CA LEU A 169 -10.14 -0.30 -10.89
C LEU A 169 -10.18 -1.30 -9.73
N GLN A 170 -10.54 -0.88 -8.52
CA GLN A 170 -10.34 -1.66 -7.29
C GLN A 170 -10.87 -3.09 -7.33
N TRP A 171 -12.06 -3.34 -7.89
CA TRP A 171 -12.62 -4.69 -7.99
C TRP A 171 -11.83 -5.55 -8.98
N TRP A 172 -11.42 -4.95 -10.11
CA TRP A 172 -10.62 -5.63 -11.12
C TRP A 172 -9.21 -5.92 -10.63
N LEU A 173 -8.58 -4.99 -9.89
CA LEU A 173 -7.27 -5.18 -9.26
C LEU A 173 -7.29 -6.36 -8.28
N VAL A 174 -8.35 -6.46 -7.48
CA VAL A 174 -8.55 -7.58 -6.55
C VAL A 174 -8.74 -8.91 -7.30
N ASP A 175 -9.55 -8.93 -8.35
CA ASP A 175 -9.88 -10.17 -9.07
C ASP A 175 -8.69 -10.68 -9.91
N ARG A 176 -7.99 -9.80 -10.63
CA ARG A 176 -6.90 -10.19 -11.55
C ARG A 176 -5.63 -10.61 -10.83
N ARG A 177 -5.37 -10.09 -9.64
CA ARG A 177 -4.17 -10.45 -8.86
C ARG A 177 -4.39 -11.67 -7.96
N GLY A 178 -5.62 -12.20 -7.93
CA GLY A 178 -5.95 -13.30 -7.03
C GLY A 178 -5.60 -12.95 -5.59
N VAL A 179 -5.86 -11.68 -5.18
CA VAL A 179 -5.64 -11.23 -3.81
C VAL A 179 -6.35 -12.23 -2.91
N ASP A 180 -5.59 -12.87 -2.03
CA ASP A 180 -6.07 -14.04 -1.29
C ASP A 180 -7.42 -13.73 -0.63
N LEU A 181 -8.36 -14.67 -0.75
CA LEU A 181 -9.64 -14.62 -0.04
C LEU A 181 -9.44 -14.38 1.46
N ALA A 182 -8.31 -14.79 2.04
CA ALA A 182 -7.92 -14.48 3.41
C ALA A 182 -7.74 -12.97 3.66
N ARG A 183 -7.16 -12.20 2.74
CA ARG A 183 -7.03 -10.74 2.86
C ARG A 183 -8.34 -10.00 2.67
N ARG A 184 -9.31 -10.58 1.95
CA ARG A 184 -10.68 -10.04 1.85
C ARG A 184 -11.44 -10.07 3.19
N LEU A 185 -10.96 -10.86 4.16
CA LEU A 185 -11.51 -10.96 5.51
C LEU A 185 -10.64 -10.24 6.56
N SER A 186 -9.52 -9.63 6.15
CA SER A 186 -8.61 -8.90 7.02
C SER A 186 -9.01 -7.42 7.15
N PRO A 187 -9.02 -6.83 8.36
CA PRO A 187 -9.54 -5.49 8.62
C PRO A 187 -8.59 -4.34 8.23
N TYR A 188 -7.79 -4.48 7.16
CA TYR A 188 -6.74 -3.49 6.81
C TYR A 188 -6.67 -3.06 5.32
N VAL A 189 -7.43 -3.69 4.42
CA VAL A 189 -7.41 -3.38 2.98
C VAL A 189 -8.79 -3.16 2.37
N ASP A 190 -9.73 -2.60 3.15
CA ASP A 190 -11.08 -2.38 2.66
C ASP A 190 -11.10 -1.51 1.40
N LEU A 191 -11.97 -1.89 0.47
CA LEU A 191 -12.23 -1.14 -0.73
C LEU A 191 -13.06 0.11 -0.44
N TYR A 192 -13.02 1.08 -1.36
CA TYR A 192 -13.90 2.23 -1.24
C TYR A 192 -15.37 1.82 -1.37
N PRO A 193 -16.25 2.31 -0.48
CA PRO A 193 -17.68 2.05 -0.57
C PRO A 193 -18.23 2.46 -1.94
N GLU A 194 -19.13 1.66 -2.51
CA GLU A 194 -19.70 1.93 -3.84
C GLU A 194 -20.34 3.33 -3.94
N ALA A 195 -20.97 3.80 -2.85
CA ALA A 195 -21.54 5.15 -2.79
C ALA A 195 -20.50 6.26 -3.01
N TYR A 196 -19.27 6.08 -2.49
CA TYR A 196 -18.17 7.01 -2.72
C TYR A 196 -17.67 6.95 -4.16
N VAL A 197 -17.51 5.72 -4.70
CA VAL A 197 -17.11 5.50 -6.11
C VAL A 197 -18.12 6.16 -7.05
N LEU A 198 -19.42 5.99 -6.79
CA LEU A 198 -20.49 6.60 -7.56
C LEU A 198 -20.47 8.13 -7.46
N GLY A 199 -20.16 8.67 -6.28
CA GLY A 199 -19.98 10.10 -6.06
C GLY A 199 -18.84 10.66 -6.92
N LEU A 200 -17.68 10.00 -6.92
CA LEU A 200 -16.53 10.35 -7.77
C LEU A 200 -16.85 10.21 -9.25
N ALA A 201 -17.55 9.14 -9.65
CA ALA A 201 -17.91 8.88 -11.05
C ALA A 201 -18.90 9.91 -11.61
N ARG A 202 -19.73 10.51 -10.74
CA ARG A 202 -20.67 11.59 -11.08
C ARG A 202 -20.09 12.99 -10.88
N ALA A 203 -18.93 13.12 -10.23
CA ALA A 203 -18.30 14.40 -10.03
C ALA A 203 -17.93 15.00 -11.39
N GLY A 204 -18.40 16.22 -11.63
CA GLY A 204 -18.09 16.99 -12.82
C GLY A 204 -17.52 18.34 -12.42
N GLY A 205 -16.59 18.86 -13.22
CA GLY A 205 -15.92 20.13 -12.96
C GLY A 205 -14.56 19.97 -12.28
N GLN A 206 -13.94 21.11 -11.95
CA GLN A 206 -12.66 21.16 -11.24
C GLN A 206 -12.91 20.90 -9.75
N PRO A 207 -12.25 19.91 -9.11
CA PRO A 207 -12.42 19.69 -7.68
C PRO A 207 -11.81 20.83 -6.87
N ASP A 208 -12.47 21.12 -5.75
CA ASP A 208 -11.95 21.93 -4.66
C ASP A 208 -11.31 21.00 -3.61
N LEU A 209 -10.12 21.33 -3.12
CA LEU A 209 -9.36 20.48 -2.20
C LEU A 209 -10.14 20.23 -0.90
N ALA A 210 -10.75 21.28 -0.33
CA ALA A 210 -11.52 21.16 0.90
C ALA A 210 -12.70 20.20 0.70
N ARG A 211 -13.47 20.38 -0.39
CA ARG A 211 -14.57 19.47 -0.75
C ARG A 211 -14.10 18.04 -1.00
N LEU A 212 -12.95 17.85 -1.64
CA LEU A 212 -12.38 16.53 -1.89
C LEU A 212 -12.09 15.80 -0.57
N ILE A 213 -11.41 16.47 0.37
CA ILE A 213 -11.10 15.92 1.70
C ILE A 213 -12.38 15.64 2.49
N ASP A 214 -13.31 16.60 2.52
CA ASP A 214 -14.57 16.43 3.27
C ASP A 214 -15.39 15.26 2.74
N THR A 215 -15.45 15.10 1.42
CA THR A 215 -16.13 13.97 0.77
C THR A 215 -15.41 12.67 1.06
N TYR A 216 -14.07 12.62 1.02
CA TYR A 216 -13.32 11.42 1.37
C TYR A 216 -13.60 11.01 2.81
N LEU A 217 -13.45 11.93 3.77
CA LEU A 217 -13.66 11.64 5.19
C LEU A 217 -15.12 11.26 5.52
N ALA A 218 -16.11 11.72 4.75
CA ALA A 218 -17.49 11.28 4.94
C ALA A 218 -17.72 9.78 4.64
N HIS A 219 -16.84 9.16 3.85
CA HIS A 219 -16.95 7.75 3.44
C HIS A 219 -15.79 6.86 3.90
N ASN A 220 -14.64 7.46 4.18
CA ASN A 220 -13.35 6.80 4.35
C ASN A 220 -12.52 7.45 5.49
N ALA A 221 -13.17 7.95 6.55
CA ALA A 221 -12.48 8.40 7.77
C ALA A 221 -11.92 7.21 8.58
N THR A 222 -11.03 6.43 7.96
CA THR A 222 -10.39 5.27 8.57
C THR A 222 -9.06 5.01 7.88
N ARG A 223 -8.08 4.58 8.67
CA ARG A 223 -6.82 4.04 8.20
C ARG A 223 -6.97 2.65 7.57
N ASN A 224 -8.16 2.05 7.49
CA ASN A 224 -8.39 0.76 6.84
C ASN A 224 -8.97 0.98 5.42
N ARG A 225 -8.10 1.23 4.44
CA ARG A 225 -8.43 1.35 3.02
C ARG A 225 -7.29 0.87 2.11
N ALA A 226 -7.61 0.09 1.08
CA ALA A 226 -6.62 -0.36 0.10
C ALA A 226 -5.87 0.79 -0.61
N LEU A 227 -6.52 1.95 -0.77
CA LEU A 227 -5.85 3.23 -1.03
C LEU A 227 -6.26 4.21 0.06
N ASP A 228 -5.35 4.52 0.95
CA ASP A 228 -5.56 5.47 2.03
C ASP A 228 -4.98 6.84 1.68
N MET A 229 -5.82 7.85 1.81
CA MET A 229 -5.48 9.24 1.52
C MET A 229 -5.27 10.08 2.79
N LEU A 230 -5.45 9.51 3.98
CA LEU A 230 -5.31 10.24 5.24
C LEU A 230 -3.90 10.83 5.43
N PRO A 231 -2.78 10.13 5.11
CA PRO A 231 -1.44 10.72 5.17
C PRO A 231 -1.28 11.98 4.31
N LEU A 232 -1.80 11.93 3.08
CA LEU A 232 -1.78 13.07 2.15
C LEU A 232 -2.68 14.21 2.64
N PHE A 233 -3.90 13.90 3.05
CA PHE A 233 -4.84 14.93 3.48
C PHE A 233 -4.42 15.58 4.80
N LYS A 234 -3.71 14.87 5.67
CA LYS A 234 -3.07 15.46 6.85
C LYS A 234 -1.94 16.41 6.48
N GLU A 235 -1.14 16.06 5.48
CA GLU A 235 -0.09 16.95 4.94
C GLU A 235 -0.67 18.24 4.37
N LEU A 236 -1.81 18.14 3.67
CA LEU A 236 -2.42 19.28 2.97
C LEU A 236 -3.31 20.15 3.86
N ASP A 237 -4.04 19.56 4.81
CA ASP A 237 -5.01 20.27 5.67
C ASP A 237 -5.26 19.50 6.98
N ALA A 238 -4.23 19.37 7.83
CA ALA A 238 -4.32 18.71 9.14
C ALA A 238 -5.54 19.17 9.99
N PRO A 239 -5.86 20.48 10.10
CA PRO A 239 -7.02 20.93 10.88
C PRO A 239 -8.36 20.34 10.44
N ARG A 240 -8.51 19.93 9.17
CA ARG A 240 -9.75 19.31 8.67
C ARG A 240 -9.91 17.85 9.10
N LEU A 241 -8.83 17.18 9.51
CA LEU A 241 -8.83 15.78 9.95
C LEU A 241 -9.00 15.65 11.47
N GLU A 242 -8.68 16.71 12.23
CA GLU A 242 -8.75 16.72 13.69
C GLU A 242 -10.14 16.29 14.20
N GLY A 243 -10.15 15.27 15.07
CA GLY A 243 -11.38 14.75 15.69
C GLY A 243 -12.32 14.02 14.74
N ARG A 244 -11.89 13.72 13.50
CA ARG A 244 -12.71 13.00 12.51
C ARG A 244 -12.30 11.56 12.27
N ILE A 245 -11.15 11.13 12.80
CA ILE A 245 -10.55 9.82 12.55
C ILE A 245 -10.15 9.24 13.90
N ASP A 246 -10.45 7.96 14.12
CA ASP A 246 -9.94 7.21 15.26
C ASP A 246 -8.43 6.94 15.07
N ASP A 247 -7.65 6.99 16.15
CA ASP A 247 -6.19 6.82 16.14
C ASP A 247 -5.42 7.80 15.21
N ASP A 248 -5.80 9.09 15.19
CA ASP A 248 -5.16 10.15 14.38
C ASP A 248 -3.65 10.27 14.63
N GLU A 249 -3.18 9.94 15.84
CA GLU A 249 -1.76 9.91 16.19
C GLU A 249 -0.94 8.91 15.36
N LEU A 250 -1.58 7.89 14.78
CA LEU A 250 -0.95 6.91 13.91
C LEU A 250 -0.93 7.34 12.43
N VAL A 251 -1.58 8.45 12.08
CA VAL A 251 -1.55 9.04 10.74
C VAL A 251 -0.34 9.98 10.65
N ASN A 252 0.71 9.50 9.98
CA ASN A 252 1.90 10.30 9.69
C ASN A 252 1.70 11.11 8.40
N ALA A 253 1.74 12.44 8.49
CA ALA A 253 1.58 13.34 7.35
C ALA A 253 2.74 13.18 6.35
N ARG A 254 2.41 13.03 5.07
CA ARG A 254 3.38 12.97 3.97
C ARG A 254 2.70 13.13 2.61
N PRO A 255 3.38 13.72 1.60
CA PRO A 255 2.82 13.98 0.27
C PRO A 255 2.85 12.73 -0.63
N THR A 256 2.38 11.59 -0.14
CA THR A 256 2.36 10.31 -0.86
C THR A 256 0.95 9.71 -0.88
N PHE A 257 0.65 8.92 -1.90
CA PHE A 257 -0.43 7.94 -1.79
C PHE A 257 -0.06 6.88 -0.73
N HIS A 258 -1.03 6.17 -0.16
CA HIS A 258 -0.77 5.00 0.70
C HIS A 258 -1.56 3.80 0.16
N TYR A 259 -0.94 3.06 -0.76
CA TYR A 259 -1.57 1.95 -1.49
C TYR A 259 -1.13 0.61 -0.92
N ARG A 260 -2.08 -0.23 -0.46
CA ARG A 260 -1.82 -1.42 0.36
C ARG A 260 -2.41 -2.72 -0.17
N LEU A 261 -2.95 -2.66 -1.38
CA LEU A 261 -3.62 -3.80 -2.01
C LEU A 261 -2.68 -4.96 -2.41
N PRO A 262 -1.43 -4.74 -2.87
CA PRO A 262 -0.59 -5.84 -3.36
C PRO A 262 -0.25 -6.86 -2.28
N ASP A 263 -0.20 -8.14 -2.66
CA ASP A 263 0.25 -9.24 -1.80
C ASP A 263 1.77 -9.33 -1.75
N CYS A 264 2.28 -9.75 -0.60
CA CYS A 264 3.67 -10.19 -0.45
C CYS A 264 3.74 -11.71 -0.70
N ARG A 265 4.57 -12.17 -1.63
CA ARG A 265 4.72 -13.61 -1.95
C ARG A 265 6.19 -13.99 -2.02
N LEU A 266 6.91 -13.71 -0.93
CA LEU A 266 8.37 -13.87 -0.87
C LEU A 266 8.83 -15.27 -1.27
N GLU A 267 8.10 -16.30 -0.86
CA GLU A 267 8.38 -17.71 -1.13
C GLU A 267 8.20 -18.12 -2.60
N GLU A 268 7.38 -17.39 -3.36
CA GLU A 268 7.09 -17.74 -4.75
C GLU A 268 8.29 -17.43 -5.66
N SER A 269 8.77 -18.47 -6.34
CA SER A 269 9.87 -18.33 -7.30
C SER A 269 9.47 -17.40 -8.45
N GLY A 270 10.11 -16.24 -8.52
CA GLY A 270 9.86 -15.23 -9.56
C GLY A 270 8.94 -14.09 -9.13
N TRP A 271 8.43 -14.08 -7.89
CA TRP A 271 7.84 -12.88 -7.32
C TRP A 271 8.91 -11.80 -7.12
N SER A 272 8.55 -10.54 -7.34
CA SER A 272 9.41 -9.38 -7.16
C SER A 272 8.57 -8.16 -6.78
N LEU A 273 9.20 -7.17 -6.16
CA LEU A 273 8.54 -5.90 -5.85
C LEU A 273 8.06 -5.18 -7.12
N ALA A 274 8.77 -5.36 -8.24
CA ALA A 274 8.32 -4.85 -9.54
C ALA A 274 6.91 -5.35 -9.92
N THR A 275 6.54 -6.57 -9.52
CA THR A 275 5.20 -7.13 -9.79
C THR A 275 4.10 -6.40 -8.99
N ALA A 276 4.40 -5.99 -7.76
CA ALA A 276 3.51 -5.14 -6.94
C ALA A 276 3.46 -3.71 -7.50
N TRP A 277 4.61 -3.13 -7.86
CA TRP A 277 4.70 -1.81 -8.47
C TRP A 277 3.85 -1.68 -9.75
N GLN A 278 3.79 -2.74 -10.56
CA GLN A 278 2.96 -2.75 -11.75
C GLN A 278 1.47 -2.59 -11.49
N SER A 279 0.94 -3.01 -10.34
CA SER A 279 -0.48 -2.76 -10.03
C SER A 279 -0.72 -1.29 -9.70
N TRP A 280 0.26 -0.61 -9.10
CA TRP A 280 0.22 0.84 -8.92
C TRP A 280 0.28 1.58 -10.28
N LEU A 281 1.15 1.14 -11.20
CA LEU A 281 1.24 1.75 -12.53
C LEU A 281 -0.07 1.72 -13.31
N LEU A 282 -0.91 0.70 -13.14
CA LEU A 282 -2.23 0.67 -13.79
C LEU A 282 -3.15 1.82 -13.31
N ILE A 283 -3.01 2.22 -12.04
CA ILE A 283 -3.72 3.36 -11.47
C ILE A 283 -3.17 4.66 -12.07
N GLU A 284 -1.85 4.79 -12.19
CA GLU A 284 -1.19 5.92 -12.85
C GLU A 284 -1.63 6.05 -14.33
N ASP A 285 -1.55 4.96 -15.08
CA ASP A 285 -1.83 4.92 -16.52
C ASP A 285 -3.30 5.32 -16.78
N LEU A 286 -4.24 4.77 -16.01
CA LEU A 286 -5.66 5.18 -16.14
C LEU A 286 -5.89 6.63 -15.66
N ALA A 287 -5.19 7.09 -14.63
CA ALA A 287 -5.31 8.49 -14.18
C ALA A 287 -4.88 9.47 -15.28
N MET A 288 -3.90 9.09 -16.11
CA MET A 288 -3.42 9.87 -17.25
C MET A 288 -4.24 9.66 -18.53
N ALA A 289 -4.90 8.51 -18.68
CA ALA A 289 -5.82 8.24 -19.79
C ALA A 289 -7.17 8.97 -19.62
N HIS A 290 -7.16 10.32 -19.62
CA HIS A 290 -8.31 11.16 -19.27
C HIS A 290 -9.61 10.79 -19.99
N ALA A 291 -9.54 10.49 -21.29
CA ALA A 291 -10.71 10.08 -22.07
C ALA A 291 -11.30 8.75 -21.58
N LEU A 292 -10.43 7.76 -21.30
CA LEU A 292 -10.83 6.46 -20.79
C LEU A 292 -11.36 6.57 -19.35
N LEU A 293 -10.68 7.33 -18.49
CA LEU A 293 -11.14 7.58 -17.11
C LEU A 293 -12.54 8.20 -17.07
N ASN A 294 -12.80 9.19 -17.93
CA ASN A 294 -14.11 9.83 -18.04
C ASN A 294 -15.17 8.88 -18.63
N ALA A 295 -14.81 8.08 -19.63
CA ALA A 295 -15.69 7.06 -20.19
C ALA A 295 -16.09 6.02 -19.13
N LEU A 296 -15.13 5.44 -18.42
CA LEU A 296 -15.36 4.48 -17.33
C LEU A 296 -16.18 5.11 -16.19
N SER A 297 -15.95 6.38 -15.86
CA SER A 297 -16.75 7.10 -14.85
C SER A 297 -18.22 7.19 -15.27
N ALA A 298 -18.49 7.65 -16.50
CA ALA A 298 -19.86 7.73 -17.03
C ALA A 298 -20.52 6.34 -17.10
N GLU A 299 -19.75 5.34 -17.52
CA GLU A 299 -20.17 3.95 -17.64
C GLU A 299 -20.50 3.29 -16.30
N PHE A 300 -19.73 3.58 -15.24
CA PHE A 300 -20.00 3.14 -13.88
C PHE A 300 -21.30 3.78 -13.37
N ALA A 301 -21.43 5.10 -13.52
CA ALA A 301 -22.60 5.85 -13.10
C ALA A 301 -23.89 5.42 -13.82
N ALA A 302 -23.80 5.05 -15.10
CA ALA A 302 -24.93 4.57 -15.90
C ALA A 302 -25.34 3.13 -15.55
N ARG A 303 -24.40 2.29 -15.09
CA ARG A 303 -24.68 0.91 -14.66
C ARG A 303 -25.27 0.82 -13.26
N HIS A 304 -25.07 1.84 -12.43
CA HIS A 304 -25.61 1.87 -11.07
C HIS A 304 -27.14 1.81 -11.08
N ARG A 305 -27.69 0.77 -10.45
CA ARG A 305 -29.13 0.62 -10.23
C ARG A 305 -29.47 0.98 -8.78
N PRO A 306 -30.51 1.79 -8.52
CA PRO A 306 -30.96 2.05 -7.16
C PRO A 306 -31.14 0.74 -6.38
N VAL A 307 -30.64 0.69 -5.14
CA VAL A 307 -30.66 -0.48 -4.23
C VAL A 307 -29.73 -1.64 -4.63
N LEU A 308 -29.61 -1.96 -5.93
CA LEU A 308 -28.80 -3.09 -6.41
C LEU A 308 -27.33 -2.76 -6.65
N GLY A 309 -27.00 -1.47 -6.78
CA GLY A 309 -25.64 -1.02 -7.07
C GLY A 309 -25.17 -1.41 -8.48
N VAL A 310 -23.86 -1.54 -8.64
CA VAL A 310 -23.18 -2.02 -9.85
C VAL A 310 -22.80 -3.49 -9.67
N SER A 311 -23.15 -4.32 -10.66
CA SER A 311 -22.72 -5.73 -10.68
C SER A 311 -21.20 -5.83 -10.76
N ARG A 312 -20.56 -6.35 -9.70
CA ARG A 312 -19.11 -6.48 -9.62
C ARG A 312 -18.53 -7.31 -10.77
N SER A 313 -19.10 -8.48 -11.06
CA SER A 313 -18.60 -9.37 -12.11
C SER A 313 -18.71 -8.74 -13.50
N ASP A 314 -19.82 -8.05 -13.77
CA ASP A 314 -20.00 -7.38 -15.06
C ASP A 314 -19.05 -6.19 -15.20
N TRP A 315 -18.82 -5.47 -14.09
CA TRP A 315 -17.88 -4.36 -14.04
C TRP A 315 -16.44 -4.84 -14.27
N THR A 316 -15.99 -5.88 -13.57
CA THR A 316 -14.61 -6.37 -13.72
C THR A 316 -14.35 -6.94 -15.11
N HIS A 317 -15.28 -7.70 -15.70
CA HIS A 317 -15.17 -8.13 -17.10
C HIS A 317 -15.13 -6.96 -18.08
N HIS A 318 -15.92 -5.91 -17.83
CA HIS A 318 -15.93 -4.74 -18.68
C HIS A 318 -14.63 -3.94 -18.61
N VAL A 319 -14.12 -3.70 -17.40
CA VAL A 319 -12.82 -3.04 -17.17
C VAL A 319 -11.69 -3.83 -17.82
N ASP A 320 -11.68 -5.16 -17.66
CA ASP A 320 -10.65 -6.01 -18.27
C ASP A 320 -10.57 -5.82 -19.79
N ARG A 321 -11.72 -5.90 -20.47
CA ARG A 321 -11.80 -5.63 -21.91
C ARG A 321 -11.33 -4.22 -22.26
N CYS A 322 -11.79 -3.20 -21.53
CA CYS A 322 -11.41 -1.81 -21.79
C CYS A 322 -9.90 -1.59 -21.65
N LEU A 323 -9.28 -2.14 -20.60
CA LEU A 323 -7.84 -2.00 -20.38
C LEU A 323 -7.03 -2.72 -21.47
N THR A 324 -7.44 -3.92 -21.88
CA THR A 324 -6.77 -4.65 -22.97
C THR A 324 -6.92 -3.94 -24.32
N ASP A 325 -8.11 -3.43 -24.65
CA ASP A 325 -8.36 -2.68 -25.89
C ASP A 325 -7.51 -1.40 -25.99
N HIS A 326 -7.13 -0.82 -24.84
CA HIS A 326 -6.28 0.38 -24.75
C HIS A 326 -4.80 0.06 -24.48
N GLY A 327 -4.41 -1.22 -24.44
CA GLY A 327 -3.02 -1.65 -24.22
C GLY A 327 -2.48 -1.42 -22.81
N LEU A 328 -3.37 -1.26 -21.82
CA LEU A 328 -3.01 -1.08 -20.41
C LEU A 328 -2.86 -2.41 -19.66
N ALA A 329 -3.53 -3.48 -20.10
CA ALA A 329 -3.55 -4.78 -19.41
C ALA A 329 -3.46 -5.99 -20.33
#